data_AF-A0A519MN26-F1
#
_entry.id   AF-A0A519MN26-F1
#
_cell.length_a   1.000
_cell.length_b   1.000
_cell.length_c   1.000
_cell.angle_alpha   90.00
_cell.angle_beta   90.00
_cell.angle_gamma   90.00
#
_symmetry.space_group_name_H-M   'P 1'
#
loop_
_entity.id
_entity.type
_entity.pdbx_description
1 polymer ?
#
loop_
_entity_poly.entity_id
_entity_poly.type
_entity_poly.pdbx_seq_one_letter_code
_entity_poly.pdbx_strand_id
1 'polypeptide(L)'
;MADDIMQLEGWLAPLLDRLTDGERRKLAIDVARDLRRENAASIRAQHGPEGEAWAPRKNPLREQRGQLRKRNAQRLFAKLAGAKHLRAQTVGGDAVVAFTGRTERIARVHHFGLRDSVKPGGPEYDYPARPLLGISDDFTKRLQDRLLAHLAGD
;
A
#
# COMPACT_ATOMS: atom_id res chain seq x y z
N MET A 1 8.26 -12.94 47.10
CA MET A 1 8.53 -11.52 46.81
C MET A 1 9.77 -11.32 45.94
N ALA A 2 10.98 -11.71 46.38
CA ALA A 2 12.18 -11.56 45.54
C ALA A 2 12.16 -12.47 44.30
N ASP A 3 11.76 -13.74 44.48
CA ASP A 3 11.63 -14.71 43.39
C ASP A 3 10.55 -14.31 42.36
N ASP A 4 9.44 -13.73 42.82
CA ASP A 4 8.35 -13.27 41.94
C ASP A 4 8.80 -12.11 41.03
N ILE A 5 9.63 -11.21 41.57
CA ILE A 5 10.21 -10.10 40.80
C ILE A 5 11.21 -10.61 39.77
N MET A 6 12.06 -11.57 40.13
CA MET A 6 13.04 -12.16 39.21
C MET A 6 12.37 -12.95 38.07
N GLN A 7 11.27 -13.67 38.37
CA GLN A 7 10.48 -14.35 37.33
C GLN A 7 9.83 -13.36 36.37
N LEU A 8 9.30 -12.25 36.90
CA LEU A 8 8.70 -11.20 36.09
C LEU A 8 9.73 -10.53 35.18
N GLU A 9 10.93 -10.24 35.69
CA GLU A 9 12.04 -9.66 34.90
C GLU A 9 12.46 -10.60 33.77
N GLY A 10 12.62 -11.90 34.05
CA GLY A 10 12.96 -12.90 33.03
C GLY A 10 11.91 -13.03 31.92
N TRP A 11 10.63 -12.86 32.24
CA TRP A 11 9.54 -12.86 31.26
C TRP A 11 9.45 -11.54 30.47
N LEU A 12 9.66 -10.39 31.12
CA LEU A 12 9.56 -9.07 30.50
C LEU A 12 10.75 -8.71 29.61
N ALA A 13 11.97 -9.07 30.01
CA ALA A 13 13.20 -8.73 29.30
C ALA A 13 13.15 -9.02 27.79
N PRO A 14 12.77 -10.24 27.32
CA PRO A 14 12.70 -10.51 25.88
C PRO A 14 11.61 -9.70 25.16
N LEU A 15 10.51 -9.33 25.84
CA LEU A 15 9.47 -8.48 25.25
C LEU A 15 9.98 -7.05 25.05
N LEU A 16 10.71 -6.51 26.02
CA LEU A 16 11.30 -5.18 25.95
C LEU A 16 12.38 -5.10 24.85
N ASP A 17 13.18 -6.15 24.69
CA ASP A 17 14.18 -6.24 23.61
C ASP A 17 13.54 -6.14 22.21
N ARG A 18 12.36 -6.74 22.04
CA ARG A 18 11.57 -6.67 20.79
C ARG A 18 10.86 -5.33 20.58
N LEU A 19 10.79 -4.52 21.62
CA LEU A 19 10.26 -3.16 21.56
C LEU A 19 11.35 -2.09 21.41
N THR A 20 12.63 -2.48 21.28
CA THR A 20 13.72 -1.54 21.04
C THR A 20 13.51 -0.75 19.74
N ASP A 21 14.10 0.45 19.66
CA ASP A 21 14.01 1.30 18.47
C ASP A 21 14.47 0.59 17.18
N GLY A 22 15.44 -0.31 17.29
CA GLY A 22 15.94 -1.13 16.19
C GLY A 22 14.89 -2.10 15.68
N GLU A 23 14.29 -2.88 16.58
CA GLU A 23 13.24 -3.84 16.23
C GLU A 23 11.97 -3.15 15.72
N ARG A 24 11.54 -2.03 16.35
CA ARG A 24 10.41 -1.23 15.85
C ARG A 24 10.64 -0.74 14.41
N ARG A 25 11.87 -0.30 14.08
CA ARG A 25 12.21 0.11 12.70
C ARG A 25 12.19 -1.05 11.72
N LYS A 26 12.71 -2.23 12.11
CA LYS A 26 12.65 -3.46 11.29
C LYS A 26 11.21 -3.87 11.02
N LEU A 27 10.38 -3.85 12.05
CA LEU A 27 8.96 -4.13 11.93
C LEU A 27 8.28 -3.12 10.99
N ALA A 28 8.52 -1.82 11.16
CA ALA A 28 7.94 -0.78 10.31
C ALA A 28 8.28 -0.95 8.82
N ILE A 29 9.54 -1.28 8.47
CA ILE A 29 9.90 -1.48 7.06
C ILE A 29 9.21 -2.72 6.47
N ASP A 30 9.03 -3.77 7.26
CA ASP A 30 8.33 -4.97 6.81
C ASP A 30 6.84 -4.74 6.64
N VAL A 31 6.20 -4.04 7.56
CA VAL A 31 4.80 -3.60 7.44
C VAL A 31 4.61 -2.75 6.19
N ALA A 32 5.51 -1.80 5.93
CA ALA A 32 5.44 -0.98 4.72
C ALA A 32 5.58 -1.82 3.44
N ARG A 33 6.44 -2.83 3.43
CA ARG A 33 6.64 -3.73 2.28
C ARG A 33 5.38 -4.57 2.01
N ASP A 34 4.78 -5.13 3.05
CA ASP A 34 3.57 -5.92 2.95
C ASP A 34 2.39 -5.06 2.50
N LEU A 35 2.20 -3.88 3.11
CA LEU A 35 1.14 -2.95 2.73
C LEU A 35 1.28 -2.50 1.27
N ARG A 36 2.51 -2.27 0.81
CA ARG A 36 2.79 -1.97 -0.59
C ARG A 36 2.44 -3.16 -1.49
N ARG A 37 2.75 -4.39 -1.08
CA ARG A 37 2.44 -5.60 -1.84
C ARG A 37 0.93 -5.75 -2.02
N GLU A 38 0.17 -5.56 -0.95
CA GLU A 38 -1.30 -5.61 -0.93
C GLU A 38 -1.89 -4.55 -1.87
N ASN A 39 -1.55 -3.28 -1.66
CA ASN A 39 -2.05 -2.19 -2.50
C ASN A 39 -1.66 -2.38 -3.99
N ALA A 40 -0.45 -2.84 -4.27
CA ALA A 40 -0.03 -3.14 -5.64
C ALA A 40 -0.80 -4.33 -6.24
N ALA A 41 -1.20 -5.31 -5.44
CA ALA A 41 -2.04 -6.41 -5.90
C ALA A 41 -3.43 -5.90 -6.26
N SER A 42 -4.06 -5.11 -5.39
CA SER A 42 -5.37 -4.49 -5.64
C SER A 42 -5.38 -3.62 -6.90
N ILE A 43 -4.36 -2.77 -7.05
CA ILE A 43 -4.22 -1.94 -8.25
C ILE A 43 -4.13 -2.78 -9.52
N ARG A 44 -3.34 -3.87 -9.50
CA ARG A 44 -3.24 -4.76 -10.66
C ARG A 44 -4.60 -5.41 -10.93
N ALA A 45 -5.28 -5.89 -9.91
CA ALA A 45 -6.58 -6.55 -10.03
C ALA A 45 -7.75 -5.59 -10.34
N GLN A 46 -7.50 -4.27 -10.45
CA GLN A 46 -8.46 -3.23 -10.87
C GLN A 46 -9.57 -2.97 -9.83
N HIS A 47 -9.22 -3.12 -8.55
CA HIS A 47 -10.09 -2.80 -7.43
C HIS A 47 -9.37 -1.91 -6.41
N GLY A 48 -10.15 -1.25 -5.56
CA GLY A 48 -9.63 -0.51 -4.44
C GLY A 48 -9.16 -1.41 -3.29
N PRO A 49 -8.65 -0.80 -2.21
CA PRO A 49 -8.13 -1.50 -1.04
C PRO A 49 -9.17 -2.39 -0.36
N GLU A 50 -10.45 -1.98 -0.38
CA GLU A 50 -11.56 -2.74 0.21
C GLU A 50 -12.21 -3.72 -0.78
N GLY A 51 -11.65 -3.85 -1.99
CA GLY A 51 -12.11 -4.80 -3.00
C GLY A 51 -13.14 -4.24 -3.99
N GLU A 52 -13.52 -2.97 -3.89
CA GLU A 52 -14.48 -2.35 -4.79
C GLU A 52 -13.91 -2.19 -6.21
N ALA A 53 -14.65 -2.66 -7.23
CA ALA A 53 -14.20 -2.56 -8.61
C ALA A 53 -14.23 -1.10 -9.09
N TRP A 54 -13.15 -0.65 -9.75
CA TRP A 54 -13.10 0.71 -10.25
C TRP A 54 -13.91 0.93 -11.52
N ALA A 55 -14.43 2.15 -11.66
CA ALA A 55 -15.04 2.60 -12.91
C ALA A 55 -14.03 2.49 -14.09
N PRO A 56 -14.42 1.88 -15.22
CA PRO A 56 -13.54 1.70 -16.38
C PRO A 56 -13.18 3.04 -17.04
N ARG A 57 -12.29 3.00 -18.04
CA ARG A 57 -11.97 4.18 -18.86
C ARG A 57 -13.20 4.62 -19.65
N LYS A 58 -13.49 5.93 -19.69
CA LYS A 58 -14.58 6.50 -20.52
C LYS A 58 -14.44 6.11 -21.98
N ASN A 59 -13.24 6.28 -22.53
CA ASN A 59 -12.91 5.87 -23.90
C ASN A 59 -11.87 4.72 -23.83
N PRO A 60 -12.28 3.46 -24.06
CA PRO A 60 -11.33 2.37 -24.13
C PRO A 60 -10.38 2.57 -25.32
N LEU A 61 -9.13 2.14 -25.16
CA LEU A 61 -8.15 2.16 -26.25
C LEU A 61 -8.67 1.25 -27.38
N ARG A 62 -8.82 1.78 -28.60
CA ARG A 62 -9.30 1.03 -29.77
C ARG A 62 -8.49 -0.26 -29.97
N GLU A 63 -9.21 -1.36 -30.16
CA GLU A 63 -8.61 -2.66 -30.49
C GLU A 63 -8.06 -2.63 -31.91
N GLN A 64 -6.76 -2.36 -32.05
CA GLN A 64 -6.04 -2.80 -33.24
C GLN A 64 -5.76 -4.31 -33.08
N ARG A 65 -6.26 -5.14 -34.02
CA ARG A 65 -6.11 -6.61 -34.02
C ARG A 65 -4.69 -7.07 -33.62
N GLY A 66 -4.60 -8.05 -32.72
CA GLY A 66 -3.46 -8.99 -32.67
C GLY A 66 -2.33 -8.81 -31.64
N GLN A 67 -2.49 -8.17 -30.47
CA GLN A 67 -1.39 -8.16 -29.47
C GLN A 67 -1.85 -8.27 -28.01
N LEU A 68 -1.44 -9.36 -27.32
CA LEU A 68 -1.53 -9.55 -25.87
C LEU A 68 -0.98 -8.36 -25.05
N ARG A 69 -0.04 -7.59 -25.61
CA ARG A 69 0.47 -6.33 -25.04
C ARG A 69 -0.63 -5.29 -24.75
N LYS A 70 -1.81 -5.37 -25.38
CA LYS A 70 -2.91 -4.41 -25.23
C LYS A 70 -3.81 -4.65 -24.01
N ARG A 71 -3.90 -5.87 -23.50
CA ARG A 71 -4.68 -6.17 -22.28
C ARG A 71 -4.13 -5.39 -21.07
N ASN A 72 -2.80 -5.31 -20.95
CA ASN A 72 -2.15 -4.48 -19.93
C ASN A 72 -2.24 -2.97 -20.23
N ALA A 73 -2.40 -2.55 -21.49
CA ALA A 73 -2.62 -1.15 -21.85
C ALA A 73 -4.04 -0.67 -21.50
N GLN A 74 -5.02 -1.57 -21.52
CA GLN A 74 -6.40 -1.28 -21.10
C GLN A 74 -6.50 -1.15 -19.57
N ARG A 75 -5.78 -1.98 -18.80
CA ARG A 75 -5.72 -1.89 -17.33
C ARG A 75 -5.31 -0.49 -16.88
N LEU A 76 -6.09 0.07 -15.96
CA LEU A 76 -5.77 1.31 -15.26
C LEU A 76 -4.55 1.08 -14.37
N PHE A 77 -3.69 2.09 -14.29
CA PHE A 77 -2.62 2.18 -13.28
C PHE A 77 -1.63 0.99 -13.22
N ALA A 78 -1.56 0.14 -14.24
CA ALA A 78 -0.67 -1.02 -14.26
C ALA A 78 0.81 -0.65 -14.01
N LYS A 79 1.25 0.52 -14.51
CA LYS A 79 2.60 1.04 -14.24
C LYS A 79 2.76 1.59 -12.81
N LEU A 80 1.73 2.22 -12.25
CA LEU A 80 1.75 2.81 -10.90
C LEU A 80 1.97 1.75 -9.82
N ALA A 81 1.49 0.52 -10.02
CA ALA A 81 1.75 -0.61 -9.10
C ALA A 81 3.23 -1.08 -9.08
N GLY A 82 4.09 -0.58 -9.97
CA GLY A 82 5.50 -0.95 -10.04
C GLY A 82 6.35 -0.30 -8.95
N ALA A 83 7.45 -0.96 -8.55
CA ALA A 83 8.39 -0.48 -7.52
C ALA A 83 9.01 0.90 -7.80
N LYS A 84 9.09 1.29 -9.08
CA LYS A 84 9.55 2.61 -9.48
C LYS A 84 8.60 3.73 -9.04
N HIS A 85 7.31 3.44 -8.91
CA HIS A 85 6.26 4.43 -8.71
C HIS A 85 5.61 4.36 -7.34
N LEU A 86 5.43 3.16 -6.80
CA LEU A 86 4.90 2.91 -5.45
C LEU A 86 6.03 2.41 -4.56
N ARG A 87 6.41 3.19 -3.55
CA ARG A 87 7.49 2.88 -2.61
C ARG A 87 6.96 2.53 -1.24
N ALA A 88 7.67 1.60 -0.60
CA ALA A 88 7.57 1.30 0.82
C ALA A 88 8.82 1.85 1.49
N GLN A 89 8.65 2.59 2.57
CA GLN A 89 9.75 3.22 3.31
C GLN A 89 9.35 3.42 4.77
N THR A 90 10.33 3.79 5.60
CA THR A 90 10.09 4.20 6.98
C THR A 90 10.37 5.68 7.13
N VAL A 91 9.49 6.43 7.79
CA VAL A 91 9.69 7.86 8.09
C VAL A 91 9.41 8.08 9.57
N GLY A 92 10.41 8.53 10.33
CA GLY A 92 10.23 8.76 11.77
C GLY A 92 9.92 7.50 12.60
N GLY A 93 10.09 6.30 12.03
CA GLY A 93 9.65 5.04 12.64
C GLY A 93 8.32 4.52 12.09
N ASP A 94 7.60 5.31 11.30
CA ASP A 94 6.32 4.93 10.71
C ASP A 94 6.51 4.12 9.43
N ALA A 95 5.65 3.12 9.24
CA ALA A 95 5.53 2.38 7.99
C ALA A 95 4.78 3.22 6.95
N VAL A 96 5.46 3.62 5.88
CA VAL A 96 4.88 4.51 4.86
C VAL A 96 4.89 3.85 3.48
N VAL A 97 3.72 3.88 2.83
CA VAL A 97 3.56 3.52 1.42
C VAL A 97 3.09 4.74 0.65
N ALA A 98 3.85 5.14 -0.36
CA ALA A 98 3.57 6.36 -1.10
C ALA A 98 3.91 6.24 -2.59
N PHE A 99 3.18 7.01 -3.40
CA PHE A 99 3.58 7.24 -4.78
C PHE A 99 4.67 8.32 -4.84
N THR A 100 5.62 8.19 -5.78
CA THR A 100 6.74 9.13 -5.89
C THR A 100 6.73 9.93 -7.18
N GLY A 101 7.29 11.15 -7.14
CA GLY A 101 7.51 12.00 -8.31
C GLY A 101 6.23 12.33 -9.07
N ARG A 102 6.32 12.44 -10.41
CA ARG A 102 5.19 12.82 -11.26
C ARG A 102 3.98 11.88 -11.16
N THR A 103 4.19 10.63 -10.75
CA THR A 103 3.11 9.65 -10.56
C THR A 103 2.22 9.93 -9.36
N GLU A 104 2.72 10.65 -8.35
CA GLU A 104 1.94 11.03 -7.16
C GLU A 104 0.73 11.90 -7.54
N ARG A 105 0.94 12.92 -8.40
CA ARG A 105 -0.14 13.80 -8.86
C ARG A 105 -1.28 13.02 -9.53
N ILE A 106 -0.93 12.08 -10.41
CA ILE A 106 -1.90 11.22 -11.10
C ILE A 106 -2.64 10.36 -10.09
N ALA A 107 -1.90 9.73 -9.17
CA ALA A 107 -2.47 8.91 -8.12
C ALA A 107 -3.44 9.70 -7.25
N ARG A 108 -3.08 10.92 -6.84
CA ARG A 108 -3.92 11.82 -6.02
C ARG A 108 -5.23 12.16 -6.73
N VAL A 109 -5.16 12.58 -8.00
CA VAL A 109 -6.35 12.90 -8.81
C VAL A 109 -7.31 11.71 -8.84
N HIS A 110 -6.80 10.52 -9.13
CA HIS A 110 -7.66 9.34 -9.22
C HIS A 110 -8.11 8.81 -7.87
N HIS A 111 -7.26 8.86 -6.85
CA HIS A 111 -7.60 8.41 -5.49
C HIS A 111 -8.80 9.19 -4.95
N PHE A 112 -8.76 10.52 -5.05
CA PHE A 112 -9.83 11.38 -4.52
C PHE A 112 -10.91 11.75 -5.54
N GLY A 113 -10.79 11.33 -6.80
CA GLY A 113 -11.76 11.68 -7.84
C GLY A 113 -11.76 13.18 -8.20
N LEU A 114 -10.58 13.77 -8.34
CA LEU A 114 -10.43 15.19 -8.62
C LEU A 114 -10.62 15.52 -10.09
N ARG A 115 -10.85 16.80 -10.36
CA ARG A 115 -10.78 17.38 -11.70
C ARG A 115 -9.33 17.61 -12.13
N ASP A 116 -8.97 17.19 -13.33
CA ASP A 116 -7.63 17.44 -13.90
C ASP A 116 -7.68 17.49 -15.43
N SER A 117 -6.68 18.13 -16.04
CA SER A 117 -6.55 18.21 -17.50
C SER A 117 -6.12 16.85 -18.08
N VAL A 118 -6.79 16.41 -19.15
CA VAL A 118 -6.47 15.13 -19.83
C VAL A 118 -5.08 15.15 -20.49
N LYS A 119 -4.65 16.33 -20.95
CA LYS A 119 -3.31 16.64 -21.45
C LYS A 119 -2.91 18.04 -20.98
N PRO A 120 -1.61 18.39 -20.91
CA PRO A 120 -1.18 19.73 -20.54
C PRO A 120 -1.85 20.80 -21.42
N GLY A 121 -2.53 21.77 -20.80
CA GLY A 121 -3.28 22.83 -21.49
C GLY A 121 -4.50 22.35 -22.29
N GLY A 122 -4.96 21.11 -22.06
CA GLY A 122 -6.09 20.52 -22.78
C GLY A 122 -7.40 20.57 -22.00
N PRO A 123 -8.44 19.86 -22.50
CA PRO A 123 -9.72 19.75 -21.83
C PRO A 123 -9.58 19.16 -20.43
N GLU A 124 -10.35 19.69 -19.49
CA GLU A 124 -10.49 19.16 -18.15
C GLU A 124 -11.51 18.03 -18.10
N TYR A 125 -11.33 17.14 -17.13
CA TYR A 125 -12.20 16.01 -16.91
C TYR A 125 -12.37 15.75 -15.40
N ASP A 126 -13.60 15.48 -14.98
CA ASP A 126 -13.92 15.05 -13.62
C ASP A 126 -13.72 13.54 -13.52
N TYR A 127 -12.66 13.12 -12.84
CA TYR A 127 -12.34 11.71 -12.70
C TYR A 127 -13.19 11.07 -11.59
N PRO A 128 -13.76 9.87 -11.79
CA PRO A 128 -14.36 9.16 -10.66
C PRO A 128 -13.25 8.71 -9.70
N ALA A 129 -13.58 8.72 -8.41
CA ALA A 129 -12.71 8.23 -7.35
C ALA A 129 -12.37 6.76 -7.57
N ARG A 130 -11.10 6.43 -7.39
CA ARG A 130 -10.51 5.11 -7.49
C ARG A 130 -9.46 5.02 -6.39
N PRO A 131 -9.87 4.73 -5.14
CA PRO A 131 -8.94 4.59 -4.02
C PRO A 131 -7.81 3.63 -4.41
N LEU A 132 -6.56 4.11 -4.37
CA LEU A 132 -5.38 3.35 -4.82
C LEU A 132 -4.58 2.78 -3.66
N LEU A 133 -4.62 3.46 -2.52
CA LEU A 133 -3.91 3.12 -1.30
C LEU A 133 -4.93 3.04 -0.19
N GLY A 134 -4.78 2.03 0.65
CA GLY A 134 -5.57 1.89 1.86
C GLY A 134 -4.99 0.79 2.72
N ILE A 135 -5.57 0.65 3.90
CA ILE A 135 -5.27 -0.39 4.86
C ILE A 135 -6.60 -1.12 5.05
N SER A 136 -6.76 -2.25 4.38
CA SER A 136 -8.01 -3.02 4.47
C SER A 136 -8.15 -3.66 5.84
N ASP A 137 -9.37 -4.02 6.21
CA ASP A 137 -9.65 -4.76 7.45
C ASP A 137 -8.89 -6.08 7.51
N ASP A 138 -8.78 -6.77 6.37
CA ASP A 138 -8.06 -8.03 6.24
C ASP A 138 -6.54 -7.85 6.41
N PHE A 139 -5.98 -6.79 5.85
CA PHE A 139 -4.58 -6.43 6.12
C PHE A 139 -4.37 -6.06 7.59
N THR A 140 -5.30 -5.32 8.20
CA THR A 140 -5.24 -4.92 9.60
C THR A 140 -5.23 -6.13 10.54
N LYS A 141 -6.07 -7.14 10.28
CA LYS A 141 -6.08 -8.40 11.04
C LYS A 141 -4.75 -9.14 10.93
N ARG A 142 -4.25 -9.34 9.70
CA ARG A 142 -2.94 -9.98 9.49
C ARG A 142 -1.80 -9.23 10.16
N LEU A 143 -1.87 -7.90 10.16
CA LEU A 143 -0.89 -7.05 10.82
C LEU A 143 -0.94 -7.26 12.33
N GLN A 144 -2.13 -7.28 12.94
CA GLN A 144 -2.29 -7.56 14.37
C GLN A 144 -1.73 -8.92 14.75
N ASP A 145 -2.06 -9.97 13.99
CA ASP A 145 -1.54 -11.33 14.23
C ASP A 145 -0.01 -11.36 14.14
N ARG A 146 0.56 -10.69 13.12
CA ARG A 146 2.01 -10.59 12.93
C ARG A 146 2.69 -9.83 14.07
N LEU A 147 2.08 -8.76 14.58
CA LEU A 147 2.59 -8.00 15.71
C LEU A 147 2.59 -8.83 16.99
N LEU A 148 1.51 -9.57 17.24
CA LEU A 148 1.41 -10.46 18.40
C LEU A 148 2.44 -11.58 18.33
N ALA A 149 2.60 -12.23 17.17
CA ALA A 149 3.62 -13.25 16.95
C ALA A 149 5.04 -12.70 17.18
N HIS A 150 5.33 -11.51 16.63
CA HIS A 150 6.61 -10.84 16.85
C HIS A 150 6.87 -10.61 18.34
N LEU A 151 5.89 -10.11 19.11
CA LEU A 151 6.05 -9.91 20.55
C LEU A 151 6.18 -11.23 21.30
N ALA A 152 5.43 -12.27 20.93
CA ALA A 152 5.52 -13.60 21.53
C ALA A 152 6.89 -14.24 21.31
N GLY A 153 7.54 -13.93 20.19
CA GLY A 153 8.88 -14.43 19.87
C GLY A 153 8.93 -15.54 18.85
N ASP A 154 7.87 -15.66 18.06
CA ASP A 154 7.74 -16.61 16.96
C ASP A 154 8.21 -16.01 15.62
#